data_AF-A0AAJ7PGD1-F1
#
_entry.id   AF-A0AAJ7PGD1-F1
#
_cell.length_a   1.000
_cell.length_b   1.000
_cell.length_c   1.000
_cell.angle_alpha   90.00
_cell.angle_beta   90.00
_cell.angle_gamma   90.00
#
_symmetry.space_group_name_H-M   'P 1'
#
loop_
_entity.id
_entity.type
_entity.pdbx_description
1 polymer ?
#
loop_
_entity_poly.entity_id
_entity_poly.type
_entity_poly.pdbx_seq_one_letter_code
_entity_poly.pdbx_strand_id
1 'polypeptide(L)'
;MRSEAEERKCQLRGKETAEEEKKEVFSEEEENFEEALREAASTAAARRRSGLPNPQIIRNIPEVVDDFLRNFLRRAGLSRTLNSFEAEWYSSAQKHLTETLMPETPTQVSSFIPDALTHSQLLQSELERVRGETERLRQELLAAGESLVRTQRERGFHRLQYRQVAEDKNRLIEDLNQLKRHLESYEPALRQLDDKYQAALRQRMLITLEKDRVQNTSDARLNREKVEKGRGIKRSDSADKSSAKSPITRQSRDSQFPIYSRQLSPHLAQAKSQKWKNPGSFSLSCSIRAHKMPISCISLHPRKLILASASDDRSWRLWALPANGEKVGQMMLTGEGHSDWLSGCSFHPDGSKLATTSGDTTVRLWDFSRGCCVLTLSGHCQVTWGCSFHSCGHFLASCSADKTVKLWDLKSQLCLLTLRRHTTSVNSVCFLPFSNLLLSCSADKTLALWDARLGVCTTTIHGHLHPCNHASFSPAGNVVASCDSSGVVNLWDIRKPASAMATVDAGSLGANQVVFSPFGKMLAVACSDRLVKLVKVDSRAVSTLSGHSDGVQSVTFDHTGESVMSAGSDGLINMWSEHEVNEETKK
;
A
#
# COMPACT_ATOMS: atom_id res chain seq x y z
N MET A 1 55.57 24.29 5.30
CA MET A 1 55.64 24.83 6.69
C MET A 1 54.81 26.09 6.92
N ARG A 2 55.08 27.28 6.32
CA ARG A 2 54.21 28.47 6.55
C ARG A 2 52.88 28.43 5.78
N SER A 3 52.85 27.95 4.53
CA SER A 3 51.59 27.83 3.76
C SER A 3 50.65 26.74 4.29
N GLU A 4 51.19 25.60 4.72
CA GLU A 4 50.39 24.50 5.30
C GLU A 4 49.80 24.86 6.67
N ALA A 5 50.43 25.77 7.42
CA ALA A 5 49.91 26.26 8.69
C ALA A 5 48.77 27.27 8.48
N GLU A 6 48.82 28.06 7.41
CA GLU A 6 47.75 28.98 7.01
C GLU A 6 46.55 28.24 6.42
N GLU A 7 46.76 27.21 5.60
CA GLU A 7 45.67 26.35 5.11
C GLU A 7 44.94 25.61 6.23
N ARG A 8 45.68 25.10 7.24
CA ARG A 8 45.06 24.44 8.40
C ARG A 8 44.27 25.42 9.27
N LYS A 9 44.74 26.67 9.42
CA LYS A 9 43.98 27.73 10.12
C LYS A 9 42.71 28.14 9.37
N CYS A 10 42.75 28.24 8.04
CA CYS A 10 41.55 28.52 7.24
C CYS A 10 40.54 27.37 7.28
N GLN A 11 40.99 26.11 7.30
CA GLN A 11 40.09 24.94 7.40
C GLN A 11 39.46 24.78 8.79
N LEU A 12 40.17 25.15 9.87
CA LEU A 12 39.60 25.17 11.22
C LEU A 12 38.59 26.30 11.39
N ARG A 13 38.91 27.51 10.89
CA ARG A 13 38.01 28.66 10.95
C ARG A 13 36.73 28.45 10.14
N GLY A 14 36.81 27.79 8.98
CA GLY A 14 35.64 27.43 8.18
C GLY A 14 34.77 26.31 8.77
N LYS A 15 35.31 25.50 9.70
CA LYS A 15 34.53 24.49 10.43
C LYS A 15 33.80 25.07 11.62
N GLU A 16 34.43 26.00 12.35
CA GLU A 16 33.80 26.70 13.47
C GLU A 16 32.63 27.58 12.97
N THR A 17 32.81 28.32 11.87
CA THR A 17 31.73 29.13 11.28
C THR A 17 30.57 28.27 10.76
N ALA A 18 30.84 27.09 10.18
CA ALA A 18 29.81 26.20 9.68
C ALA A 18 29.06 25.43 10.80
N GLU A 19 29.63 25.33 12.01
CA GLU A 19 28.95 24.78 13.19
C GLU A 19 28.14 25.85 13.93
N GLU A 20 28.59 27.11 13.94
CA GLU A 20 27.84 28.25 14.46
C GLU A 20 26.62 28.56 13.58
N GLU A 21 26.78 28.63 12.25
CA GLU A 21 25.67 28.84 11.31
C GLU A 21 24.61 27.72 11.42
N LYS A 22 25.01 26.48 11.70
CA LYS A 22 24.05 25.38 11.90
C LYS A 22 23.32 25.43 13.25
N LYS A 23 23.93 26.01 14.28
CA LYS A 23 23.27 26.24 15.56
C LYS A 23 22.27 27.40 15.46
N GLU A 24 22.61 28.47 14.75
CA GLU A 24 21.71 29.60 14.52
C GLU A 24 20.49 29.21 13.67
N VAL A 25 20.69 28.46 12.58
CA VAL A 25 19.57 27.96 11.76
C VAL A 25 18.65 27.03 12.57
N PHE A 26 19.19 26.24 13.50
CA PHE A 26 18.38 25.37 14.36
C PHE A 26 17.58 26.15 15.41
N SER A 27 18.11 27.27 15.95
CA SER A 27 17.36 28.13 16.85
C SER A 27 16.27 28.93 16.12
N GLU A 28 16.54 29.40 14.90
CA GLU A 28 15.55 30.13 14.09
C GLU A 28 14.39 29.23 13.64
N GLU A 29 14.66 27.96 13.34
CA GLU A 29 13.61 26.98 13.04
C GLU A 29 12.76 26.62 14.28
N GLU A 30 13.36 26.57 15.47
CA GLU A 30 12.62 26.34 16.72
C GLU A 30 11.73 27.55 17.09
N GLU A 31 12.20 28.79 16.92
CA GLU A 31 11.40 30.01 17.16
C GLU A 31 10.24 30.16 16.17
N ASN A 32 10.49 29.94 14.87
CA ASN A 32 9.44 29.99 13.84
C ASN A 32 8.34 28.94 14.06
N PHE A 33 8.69 27.77 14.61
CA PHE A 33 7.72 26.73 14.92
C PHE A 33 6.85 27.07 16.14
N GLU A 34 7.42 27.70 17.18
CA GLU A 34 6.65 28.19 18.32
C GLU A 34 5.71 29.34 17.95
N GLU A 35 6.13 30.21 17.04
CA GLU A 35 5.31 31.32 16.55
C GLU A 35 4.13 30.80 15.69
N ALA A 36 4.37 29.82 14.81
CA ALA A 36 3.32 29.15 14.03
C ALA A 36 2.30 28.41 14.91
N LEU A 37 2.73 27.81 16.03
CA LEU A 37 1.84 27.19 17.02
C LEU A 37 0.97 28.22 17.75
N ARG A 38 1.50 29.41 18.07
CA ARG A 38 0.72 30.51 18.66
C ARG A 38 -0.32 31.05 17.67
N GLU A 39 0.03 31.14 16.40
CA GLU A 39 -0.87 31.61 15.33
C GLU A 39 -1.99 30.58 15.03
N ALA A 40 -1.68 29.29 15.06
CA ALA A 40 -2.67 28.22 14.95
C ALA A 40 -3.63 28.19 16.15
N ALA A 41 -3.14 28.46 17.36
CA ALA A 41 -3.97 28.55 18.56
C ALA A 41 -4.90 29.78 18.55
N SER A 42 -4.41 30.93 18.07
CA SER A 42 -5.22 32.16 17.98
C SER A 42 -6.32 32.07 16.91
N THR A 43 -6.02 31.44 15.77
CA THR A 43 -6.99 31.19 14.69
C THR A 43 -8.06 30.17 15.07
N ALA A 44 -7.70 29.14 15.86
CA ALA A 44 -8.67 28.20 16.44
C ALA A 44 -9.59 28.86 17.49
N ALA A 45 -9.06 29.78 18.30
CA ALA A 45 -9.86 30.56 19.25
C ALA A 45 -10.80 31.56 18.55
N ALA A 46 -10.38 32.14 17.42
CA ALA A 46 -11.21 33.05 16.62
C ALA A 46 -12.40 32.34 15.95
N ARG A 47 -12.23 31.10 15.48
CA ARG A 47 -13.32 30.26 14.93
C ARG A 47 -14.39 29.87 15.96
N ARG A 48 -14.08 29.89 17.27
CA ARG A 48 -15.02 29.51 18.34
C ARG A 48 -16.02 30.61 18.72
N ARG A 49 -15.79 31.88 18.37
CA ARG A 49 -16.70 32.99 18.74
C ARG A 49 -17.89 33.17 17.78
N SER A 50 -17.90 32.53 16.61
CA SER A 50 -18.91 32.76 15.58
C SER A 50 -20.15 31.84 15.66
N GLY A 51 -20.35 31.10 16.76
CA GLY A 51 -21.38 30.05 16.85
C GLY A 51 -22.14 29.97 18.17
N LEU A 52 -22.15 31.03 18.99
CA LEU A 52 -22.97 31.06 20.21
C LEU A 52 -24.17 31.98 20.01
N PRO A 53 -25.42 31.48 20.03
CA PRO A 53 -26.57 32.36 20.17
C PRO A 53 -26.52 33.02 21.55
N ASN A 54 -26.76 34.33 21.60
CA ASN A 54 -26.81 35.09 22.86
C ASN A 54 -27.80 34.42 23.83
N PRO A 55 -27.44 34.28 25.12
CA PRO A 55 -28.37 33.74 26.11
C PRO A 55 -29.59 34.66 26.16
N GLN A 56 -30.78 34.09 25.94
CA GLN A 56 -32.04 34.79 26.19
C GLN A 56 -32.20 34.95 27.70
N ILE A 57 -31.66 36.05 28.23
CA ILE A 57 -31.88 36.43 29.62
C ILE A 57 -33.33 36.91 29.72
N ILE A 58 -34.24 36.03 30.17
CA ILE A 58 -35.60 36.42 30.53
C ILE A 58 -35.50 37.26 31.80
N ARG A 59 -35.65 38.59 31.66
CA ARG A 59 -35.41 39.54 32.76
C ARG A 59 -36.54 39.67 33.77
N ASN A 60 -37.77 39.27 33.44
CA ASN A 60 -38.92 39.52 34.30
C ASN A 60 -39.75 38.26 34.51
N ILE A 61 -39.85 37.85 35.77
CA ILE A 61 -40.68 36.75 36.27
C ILE A 61 -41.92 37.39 36.92
N PRO A 62 -43.15 37.09 36.51
CA PRO A 62 -44.34 37.42 37.30
C PRO A 62 -44.38 36.52 38.53
N GLU A 63 -44.43 37.12 39.72
CA GLU A 63 -44.42 36.41 40.99
C GLU A 63 -45.67 35.54 41.16
N VAL A 64 -45.45 34.23 41.35
CA VAL A 64 -46.04 33.23 42.28
C VAL A 64 -47.53 33.30 42.72
N VAL A 65 -48.22 34.43 42.64
CA VAL A 65 -49.61 34.64 43.08
C VAL A 65 -50.62 33.88 42.20
N ASP A 66 -50.31 33.73 40.91
CA ASP A 66 -51.23 33.18 39.91
C ASP A 66 -51.50 31.68 40.09
N ASP A 67 -50.45 30.92 40.44
CA ASP A 67 -50.55 29.49 40.69
C ASP A 67 -51.32 29.19 41.99
N PHE A 68 -51.28 30.08 42.98
CA PHE A 68 -52.09 29.94 44.19
C PHE A 68 -53.58 30.13 43.90
N LEU A 69 -53.97 31.16 43.15
CA LEU A 69 -55.36 31.39 42.79
C LEU A 69 -55.93 30.29 41.88
N ARG A 70 -55.15 29.83 40.90
CA ARG A 70 -55.55 28.70 40.03
C ARG A 70 -55.72 27.40 40.83
N ASN A 71 -54.78 27.06 41.71
CA ASN A 71 -54.89 25.87 42.54
C ASN A 71 -56.04 25.98 43.56
N PHE A 72 -56.29 27.17 44.11
CA PHE A 72 -57.41 27.42 45.01
C PHE A 72 -58.76 27.25 44.30
N LEU A 73 -58.97 27.90 43.14
CA LEU A 73 -60.22 27.81 42.36
C LEU A 73 -60.49 26.40 41.87
N ARG A 74 -59.43 25.67 41.46
CA ARG A 74 -59.52 24.27 41.03
C ARG A 74 -59.87 23.35 42.20
N ARG A 75 -59.31 23.57 43.38
CA ARG A 75 -59.63 22.81 44.62
C ARG A 75 -61.02 23.13 45.18
N ALA A 76 -61.52 24.35 44.96
CA ALA A 76 -62.87 24.77 45.33
C ALA A 76 -63.96 24.35 44.32
N GLY A 77 -63.60 23.68 43.22
CA GLY A 77 -64.56 23.17 42.22
C GLY A 77 -65.18 24.22 41.30
N LEU A 78 -64.65 25.45 41.32
CA LEU A 78 -65.19 26.61 40.60
C LEU A 78 -64.60 26.70 39.18
N SER A 79 -64.91 25.71 38.34
CA SER A 79 -64.31 25.56 37.00
C SER A 79 -64.72 26.67 36.01
N ARG A 80 -65.94 27.20 36.11
CA ARG A 80 -66.39 28.30 35.23
C ARG A 80 -65.65 29.61 35.51
N THR A 81 -65.41 29.95 36.77
CA THR A 81 -64.67 31.16 37.12
C THR A 81 -63.18 31.00 36.89
N LEU A 82 -62.65 29.78 36.99
CA LEU A 82 -61.29 29.47 36.58
C LEU A 82 -61.10 29.69 35.07
N ASN A 83 -62.03 29.21 34.24
CA ASN A 83 -61.94 29.42 32.80
C ASN A 83 -62.08 30.90 32.39
N SER A 84 -62.95 31.67 33.07
CA SER A 84 -63.06 33.12 32.81
C SER A 84 -61.81 33.86 33.29
N PHE A 85 -61.30 33.52 34.47
CA PHE A 85 -60.06 34.10 35.01
C PHE A 85 -58.87 33.79 34.10
N GLU A 86 -58.71 32.57 33.63
CA GLU A 86 -57.65 32.21 32.68
C GLU A 86 -57.78 33.00 31.38
N ALA A 87 -58.98 33.10 30.81
CA ALA A 87 -59.21 33.86 29.58
C ALA A 87 -58.89 35.36 29.73
N GLU A 88 -59.32 35.98 30.84
CA GLU A 88 -59.06 37.39 31.12
C GLU A 88 -57.59 37.66 31.49
N TRP A 89 -56.96 36.73 32.21
CA TRP A 89 -55.56 36.82 32.61
C TRP A 89 -54.63 36.72 31.41
N TYR A 90 -54.81 35.71 30.55
CA TYR A 90 -54.01 35.56 29.33
C TYR A 90 -54.23 36.73 28.35
N SER A 91 -55.44 37.26 28.26
CA SER A 91 -55.74 38.46 27.46
C SER A 91 -55.03 39.72 27.99
N SER A 92 -55.00 39.89 29.31
CA SER A 92 -54.37 41.03 29.97
C SER A 92 -52.85 40.93 29.96
N ALA A 93 -52.30 39.73 30.18
CA ALA A 93 -50.86 39.47 30.10
C ALA A 93 -50.32 39.67 28.67
N GLN A 94 -51.07 39.26 27.65
CA GLN A 94 -50.73 39.56 26.24
C GLN A 94 -50.72 41.06 25.97
N LYS A 95 -51.71 41.82 26.46
CA LYS A 95 -51.75 43.29 26.32
C LYS A 95 -50.54 43.96 26.98
N HIS A 96 -50.20 43.55 28.19
CA HIS A 96 -49.05 44.11 28.91
C HIS A 96 -47.71 43.80 28.22
N LEU A 97 -47.53 42.59 27.68
CA LEU A 97 -46.33 42.22 26.91
C LEU A 97 -46.24 42.98 25.58
N THR A 98 -47.36 43.23 24.90
CA THR A 98 -47.38 44.04 23.67
C THR A 98 -47.07 45.51 23.91
N GLU A 99 -47.39 46.07 25.09
CA GLU A 99 -47.02 47.44 25.45
C GLU A 99 -45.53 47.59 25.84
N THR A 100 -44.90 46.53 26.37
CA THR A 100 -43.56 46.63 26.96
C THR A 100 -42.41 46.32 25.98
N LEU A 101 -42.67 45.64 24.84
CA LEU A 101 -41.63 45.13 23.92
C LEU A 101 -41.56 45.81 22.54
N MET A 102 -41.95 47.09 22.45
CA MET A 102 -41.76 48.06 21.33
C MET A 102 -42.88 48.15 20.28
N PRO A 103 -43.20 49.38 19.80
CA PRO A 103 -44.11 49.62 18.68
C PRO A 103 -43.41 49.30 17.35
N GLU A 104 -44.18 48.93 16.32
CA GLU A 104 -43.75 48.71 14.93
C GLU A 104 -43.07 47.35 14.64
N THR A 105 -43.86 46.28 14.51
CA THR A 105 -43.94 45.39 13.32
C THR A 105 -44.80 44.15 13.61
N PRO A 106 -45.73 43.75 12.71
CA PRO A 106 -46.64 42.65 12.96
C PRO A 106 -46.03 41.35 12.44
N THR A 107 -45.22 40.69 13.26
CA THR A 107 -44.98 39.24 13.12
C THR A 107 -45.58 38.57 14.34
N GLN A 108 -46.57 37.71 14.09
CA GLN A 108 -47.22 36.86 15.08
C GLN A 108 -46.19 35.91 15.70
N VAL A 109 -45.46 36.39 16.71
CA VAL A 109 -44.79 35.51 17.66
C VAL A 109 -45.80 35.30 18.77
N SER A 110 -46.39 34.11 18.83
CA SER A 110 -47.13 33.66 20.00
C SER A 110 -46.16 33.72 21.20
N SER A 111 -46.23 34.77 21.99
CA SER A 111 -45.41 34.94 23.18
C SER A 111 -45.86 33.89 24.21
N PHE A 112 -45.05 32.84 24.31
CA PHE A 112 -45.18 31.78 25.30
C PHE A 112 -44.93 32.40 26.69
N ILE A 113 -45.96 32.48 27.52
CA ILE A 113 -45.85 32.87 28.92
C ILE A 113 -45.40 31.60 29.68
N PRO A 114 -44.15 31.53 30.17
CA PRO A 114 -43.66 30.30 30.78
C PRO A 114 -44.32 30.10 32.15
N ASP A 115 -45.06 29.02 32.32
CA ASP A 115 -45.46 28.53 33.64
C ASP A 115 -44.21 28.03 34.39
N ALA A 116 -44.22 28.03 35.73
CA ALA A 116 -43.06 27.65 36.56
C ALA A 116 -42.48 26.26 36.20
N LEU A 117 -43.36 25.33 35.82
CA LEU A 117 -42.98 23.98 35.37
C LEU A 117 -42.25 24.02 34.03
N THR A 118 -42.72 24.81 33.07
CA THR A 118 -42.09 24.92 31.75
C THR A 118 -40.74 25.63 31.82
N HIS A 119 -40.59 26.58 32.74
CA HIS A 119 -39.30 27.22 33.01
C HIS A 119 -38.31 26.25 33.67
N SER A 120 -38.77 25.44 34.64
CA SER A 120 -37.93 24.39 35.22
C SER A 120 -37.47 23.36 34.18
N GLN A 121 -38.33 22.99 33.23
CA GLN A 121 -37.98 22.08 32.14
C GLN A 121 -36.98 22.70 31.17
N LEU A 122 -37.15 23.99 30.83
CA LEU A 122 -36.19 24.71 29.99
C LEU A 122 -34.82 24.81 30.67
N LEU A 123 -34.77 25.21 31.94
CA LEU A 123 -33.51 25.26 32.69
C LEU A 123 -32.84 23.89 32.81
N GLN A 124 -33.62 22.81 32.97
CA GLN A 124 -33.07 21.44 32.95
C GLN A 124 -32.46 21.12 31.58
N SER A 125 -33.14 21.45 30.48
CA SER A 125 -32.61 21.25 29.13
C SER A 125 -31.34 22.07 28.86
N GLU A 126 -31.26 23.30 29.40
CA GLU A 126 -30.06 24.13 29.30
C GLU A 126 -28.91 23.58 30.15
N LEU A 127 -29.19 23.08 31.35
CA LEU A 127 -28.19 22.44 32.19
C LEU A 127 -27.64 21.16 31.54
N GLU A 128 -28.51 20.34 30.93
CA GLU A 128 -28.10 19.16 30.17
C GLU A 128 -27.26 19.53 28.95
N ARG A 129 -27.65 20.57 28.21
CA ARG A 129 -26.87 21.10 27.07
C ARG A 129 -25.49 21.57 27.51
N VAL A 130 -25.42 22.40 28.56
CA VAL A 130 -24.14 22.93 29.08
C VAL A 130 -23.27 21.80 29.60
N ARG A 131 -23.84 20.80 30.30
CA ARG A 131 -23.09 19.61 30.73
C ARG A 131 -22.51 18.86 29.54
N GLY A 132 -23.31 18.59 28.51
CA GLY A 132 -22.83 17.96 27.27
C GLY A 132 -21.71 18.74 26.59
N GLU A 133 -21.80 20.07 26.54
CA GLU A 133 -20.74 20.93 26.00
C GLU A 133 -19.45 20.87 26.83
N THR A 134 -19.56 20.87 28.16
CA THR A 134 -18.39 20.73 29.05
C THR A 134 -17.71 19.37 28.92
N GLU A 135 -18.47 18.29 28.76
CA GLU A 135 -17.94 16.94 28.54
C GLU A 135 -17.24 16.84 27.19
N ARG A 136 -17.82 17.42 26.14
CA ARG A 136 -17.21 17.48 24.80
C ARG A 136 -15.90 18.26 24.83
N LEU A 137 -15.87 19.44 25.46
CA LEU A 137 -14.63 20.22 25.61
C LEU A 137 -13.58 19.47 26.43
N ARG A 138 -13.99 18.73 27.47
CA ARG A 138 -13.09 17.89 28.25
C ARG A 138 -12.48 16.77 27.40
N GLN A 139 -13.27 16.12 26.55
CA GLN A 139 -12.77 15.09 25.63
C GLN A 139 -11.79 15.67 24.60
N GLU A 140 -12.12 16.83 24.01
CA GLU A 140 -11.22 17.53 23.08
C GLU A 140 -9.90 17.92 23.76
N LEU A 141 -9.95 18.38 25.01
CA LEU A 141 -8.74 18.72 25.78
C LEU A 141 -7.88 17.48 26.09
N LEU A 142 -8.50 16.35 26.45
CA LEU A 142 -7.77 15.10 26.68
C LEU A 142 -7.11 14.60 25.39
N ALA A 143 -7.84 14.62 24.28
CA ALA A 143 -7.30 14.24 22.97
C ALA A 143 -6.15 15.16 22.52
N ALA A 144 -6.24 16.47 22.78
CA ALA A 144 -5.16 17.42 22.53
C ALA A 144 -3.96 17.18 23.46
N GLY A 145 -4.19 16.79 24.71
CA GLY A 145 -3.13 16.40 25.64
C GLY A 145 -2.38 15.14 25.18
N GLU A 146 -3.11 14.13 24.71
CA GLU A 146 -2.54 12.90 24.15
C GLU A 146 -1.72 13.16 22.90
N SER A 147 -2.21 14.03 22.00
CA SER A 147 -1.47 14.39 20.79
C SER A 147 -0.18 15.15 21.11
N LEU A 148 -0.19 16.02 22.12
CA LEU A 148 1.02 16.72 22.58
C LEU A 148 2.05 15.77 23.21
N VAL A 149 1.62 14.80 24.00
CA VAL A 149 2.53 13.77 24.54
C VAL A 149 3.13 12.93 23.42
N ARG A 150 2.34 12.61 22.38
CA ARG A 150 2.81 11.88 21.21
C ARG A 150 3.89 12.66 20.44
N THR A 151 3.67 13.95 20.16
CA THR A 151 4.66 14.77 19.45
C THR A 151 5.93 14.95 20.28
N GLN A 152 5.84 15.04 21.61
CA GLN A 152 7.01 15.05 22.49
C GLN A 152 7.82 13.74 22.42
N ARG A 153 7.16 12.58 22.36
CA ARG A 153 7.85 11.28 22.18
C ARG A 153 8.53 11.19 20.82
N GLU A 154 7.86 11.63 19.76
CA GLU A 154 8.42 11.68 18.41
C GLU A 154 9.64 12.62 18.34
N ARG A 155 9.56 13.82 18.94
CA ARG A 155 10.70 14.74 19.08
C ARG A 155 11.87 14.08 19.83
N GLY A 156 11.59 13.38 20.93
CA GLY A 156 12.59 12.63 21.69
C GLY A 156 13.27 11.52 20.87
N PHE A 157 12.49 10.78 20.07
CA PHE A 157 12.99 9.74 19.17
C PHE A 157 13.89 10.32 18.08
N HIS A 158 13.49 11.41 17.43
CA HIS A 158 14.31 12.07 16.42
C HIS A 158 15.62 12.61 16.99
N ARG A 159 15.61 13.18 18.21
CA ARG A 159 16.85 13.59 18.91
C ARG A 159 17.79 12.41 19.17
N LEU A 160 17.25 11.26 19.58
CA LEU A 160 18.05 10.06 19.82
C LEU A 160 18.65 9.51 18.52
N GLN A 161 17.86 9.43 17.44
CA GLN A 161 18.34 8.98 16.13
C GLN A 161 19.42 9.91 15.58
N TYR A 162 19.22 11.22 15.67
CA TYR A 162 20.23 12.19 15.25
C TYR A 162 21.55 11.98 15.99
N ARG A 163 21.48 11.73 17.31
CA ARG A 163 22.66 11.43 18.13
C ARG A 163 23.36 10.15 17.69
N GLN A 164 22.63 9.06 17.47
CA GLN A 164 23.18 7.79 16.99
C GLN A 164 23.86 7.95 15.62
N VAL A 165 23.21 8.64 14.68
CA VAL A 165 23.77 8.90 13.35
C VAL A 165 25.04 9.76 13.44
N ALA A 166 25.07 10.74 14.33
CA ALA A 166 26.27 11.55 14.56
C ALA A 166 27.43 10.72 15.16
N GLU A 167 27.14 9.82 16.10
CA GLU A 167 28.13 8.89 16.66
C GLU A 167 28.68 7.92 15.61
N ASP A 168 27.81 7.32 14.80
CA ASP A 168 28.23 6.41 13.72
C ASP A 168 29.02 7.14 12.63
N LYS A 169 28.63 8.38 12.30
CA LYS A 169 29.41 9.24 11.40
C LYS A 169 30.82 9.46 11.96
N ASN A 170 30.95 9.74 13.25
CA ASN A 170 32.26 9.97 13.86
C ASN A 170 33.11 8.69 13.85
N ARG A 171 32.52 7.53 14.12
CA ARG A 171 33.21 6.21 14.00
C ARG A 171 33.69 5.96 12.58
N LEU A 172 32.85 6.18 11.56
CA LEU A 172 33.25 6.02 10.17
C LEU A 172 34.37 6.97 9.75
N ILE A 173 34.38 8.20 10.28
CA ILE A 173 35.47 9.15 10.06
C ILE A 173 36.77 8.62 10.68
N GLU A 174 36.72 8.03 11.88
CA GLU A 174 37.87 7.40 12.52
C GLU A 174 38.40 6.22 11.70
N ASP A 175 37.53 5.32 11.24
CA ASP A 175 37.90 4.17 10.40
C ASP A 175 38.50 4.60 9.07
N LEU A 176 37.93 5.62 8.41
CA LEU A 176 38.48 6.19 7.17
C LEU A 176 39.87 6.78 7.41
N ASN A 177 40.09 7.45 8.54
CA ASN A 177 41.40 7.96 8.90
C ASN A 177 42.41 6.83 9.16
N GLN A 178 41.99 5.73 9.80
CA GLN A 178 42.84 4.56 9.99
C GLN A 178 43.20 3.90 8.65
N LEU A 179 42.22 3.70 7.76
CA LEU A 179 42.44 3.19 6.42
C LEU A 179 43.37 4.08 5.61
N LYS A 180 43.22 5.39 5.71
CA LYS A 180 44.11 6.34 5.05
C LYS A 180 45.56 6.19 5.53
N ARG A 181 45.79 6.06 6.84
CA ARG A 181 47.13 5.77 7.39
C ARG A 181 47.69 4.43 6.90
N HIS A 182 46.84 3.41 6.78
CA HIS A 182 47.25 2.12 6.21
C HIS A 182 47.65 2.25 4.74
N LEU A 183 46.89 2.99 3.93
CA LEU A 183 47.25 3.24 2.52
C LEU A 183 48.54 4.05 2.38
N GLU A 184 48.73 5.07 3.21
CA GLU A 184 49.98 5.85 3.27
C GLU A 184 51.19 4.97 3.63
N SER A 185 51.00 3.91 4.43
CA SER A 185 52.08 2.97 4.76
C SER A 185 52.54 2.09 3.58
N TYR A 186 51.67 1.84 2.59
CA TYR A 186 52.00 1.05 1.40
C TYR A 186 52.65 1.88 0.29
N GLU A 187 52.48 3.20 0.30
CA GLU A 187 53.05 4.11 -0.69
C GLU A 187 54.57 3.96 -0.89
N PRO A 188 55.42 3.91 0.17
CA PRO A 188 56.86 3.69 -0.01
C PRO A 188 57.19 2.29 -0.56
N ALA A 189 56.41 1.27 -0.22
CA ALA A 189 56.62 -0.09 -0.73
C ALA A 189 56.31 -0.17 -2.23
N LEU A 190 55.25 0.50 -2.69
CA LEU A 190 54.90 0.60 -4.10
C LEU A 190 55.98 1.36 -4.90
N ARG A 191 56.51 2.47 -4.36
CA ARG A 191 57.61 3.21 -4.98
C ARG A 191 58.86 2.34 -5.14
N GLN A 192 59.25 1.59 -4.10
CA GLN A 192 60.38 0.66 -4.17
C GLN A 192 60.17 -0.46 -5.21
N LEU A 193 58.93 -0.91 -5.39
CA LEU A 193 58.59 -1.96 -6.35
C LEU A 193 58.63 -1.43 -7.79
N ASP A 194 58.18 -0.20 -8.01
CA ASP A 194 58.30 0.49 -9.29
C ASP A 194 59.77 0.76 -9.65
N ASP A 195 60.59 1.20 -8.71
CA ASP A 195 62.04 1.39 -8.93
C ASP A 195 62.72 0.07 -9.33
N LYS A 196 62.38 -1.04 -8.68
CA LYS A 196 62.87 -2.38 -9.03
C LYS A 196 62.39 -2.82 -10.41
N TYR A 197 61.13 -2.55 -10.75
CA TYR A 197 60.56 -2.87 -12.04
C TYR A 197 61.25 -2.08 -13.17
N GLN A 198 61.45 -0.77 -12.99
CA GLN A 198 62.18 0.07 -13.93
C GLN A 198 63.65 -0.36 -14.06
N ALA A 199 64.31 -0.74 -12.97
CA ALA A 199 65.67 -1.28 -13.02
C ALA A 199 65.75 -2.59 -13.82
N ALA A 200 64.80 -3.51 -13.59
CA ALA A 200 64.71 -4.76 -14.35
C ALA A 200 64.43 -4.53 -15.84
N LEU A 201 63.57 -3.55 -16.17
CA LEU A 201 63.34 -3.12 -17.55
C LEU A 201 64.61 -2.61 -18.22
N ARG A 202 65.36 -1.73 -17.54
CA ARG A 202 66.65 -1.20 -18.03
C ARG A 202 67.65 -2.34 -18.26
N GLN A 203 67.74 -3.30 -17.33
CA GLN A 203 68.61 -4.47 -17.49
C GLN A 203 68.18 -5.35 -18.67
N ARG A 204 66.88 -5.63 -18.84
CA ARG A 204 66.38 -6.37 -20.01
C ARG A 204 66.73 -5.68 -21.31
N MET A 205 66.59 -4.35 -21.37
CA MET A 205 66.93 -3.56 -22.54
C MET A 205 68.42 -3.63 -22.89
N LEU A 206 69.30 -3.60 -21.87
CA LEU A 206 70.74 -3.79 -22.06
C LEU A 206 71.06 -5.19 -22.59
N ILE A 207 70.45 -6.24 -22.00
CA ILE A 207 70.64 -7.62 -22.46
C ILE A 207 70.16 -7.81 -23.89
N THR A 208 69.03 -7.20 -24.29
CA THR A 208 68.58 -7.26 -25.68
C THR A 208 69.56 -6.57 -26.63
N LEU A 209 70.11 -5.42 -26.25
CA LEU A 209 71.11 -4.72 -27.07
C LEU A 209 72.42 -5.52 -27.18
N GLU A 210 72.86 -6.18 -26.11
CA GLU A 210 74.01 -7.09 -26.14
C GLU A 210 73.74 -8.32 -27.01
N LYS A 211 72.55 -8.90 -26.91
CA LYS A 211 72.12 -10.00 -27.78
C LYS A 211 72.09 -9.57 -29.24
N ASP A 212 71.57 -8.39 -29.56
CA ASP A 212 71.55 -7.86 -30.93
C ASP A 212 72.98 -7.59 -31.44
N ARG A 213 73.88 -7.14 -30.57
CA ARG A 213 75.30 -6.95 -30.92
C ARG A 213 75.99 -8.29 -31.22
N VAL A 214 75.76 -9.31 -30.39
CA VAL A 214 76.29 -10.66 -30.62
C VAL A 214 75.64 -11.30 -31.86
N GLN A 215 74.33 -11.13 -32.04
CA GLN A 215 73.59 -11.63 -33.21
C GLN A 215 74.11 -11.00 -34.50
N ASN A 216 74.42 -9.70 -34.52
CA ASN A 216 75.05 -9.04 -35.67
C ASN A 216 76.46 -9.60 -35.96
N THR A 217 77.24 -9.97 -34.92
CA THR A 217 78.54 -10.63 -35.13
C THR A 217 78.42 -12.09 -35.58
N SER A 218 77.39 -12.81 -35.13
CA SER A 218 77.11 -14.18 -35.58
C SER A 218 76.47 -14.20 -36.96
N ASP A 219 75.67 -13.21 -37.33
CA ASP A 219 75.09 -13.04 -38.68
C ASP A 219 76.17 -12.63 -39.68
N ALA A 220 77.19 -11.85 -39.26
CA ALA A 220 78.40 -11.63 -40.04
C ALA A 220 79.25 -12.90 -40.22
N ARG A 221 79.24 -13.83 -39.25
CA ARG A 221 79.86 -15.17 -39.38
C ARG A 221 79.01 -16.13 -40.22
N LEU A 222 77.69 -16.13 -40.05
CA LEU A 222 76.74 -16.94 -40.80
C LEU A 222 76.60 -16.49 -42.25
N ASN A 223 76.83 -15.20 -42.57
CA ASN A 223 76.96 -14.75 -43.97
C ASN A 223 78.30 -15.18 -44.61
N ARG A 224 79.30 -15.57 -43.81
CA ARG A 224 80.50 -16.27 -44.30
C ARG A 224 80.29 -17.78 -44.45
N GLU A 225 79.43 -18.39 -43.62
CA GLU A 225 79.16 -19.83 -43.66
C GLU A 225 77.95 -20.24 -44.53
N LYS A 226 77.10 -19.29 -44.97
CA LYS A 226 75.97 -19.54 -45.90
C LYS A 226 76.33 -19.47 -47.40
N VAL A 227 77.61 -19.59 -47.76
CA VAL A 227 78.02 -19.98 -49.12
C VAL A 227 78.23 -21.50 -49.24
N GLU A 228 78.27 -22.25 -48.13
CA GLU A 228 78.41 -23.70 -48.18
C GLU A 228 77.28 -24.43 -47.46
N LYS A 229 76.53 -25.19 -48.27
CA LYS A 229 75.56 -26.25 -47.93
C LYS A 229 74.12 -25.81 -47.68
N GLY A 230 73.26 -26.31 -48.56
CA GLY A 230 71.81 -26.21 -48.47
C GLY A 230 71.09 -27.45 -47.96
N ARG A 231 69.75 -27.31 -47.94
CA ARG A 231 68.64 -28.28 -47.88
C ARG A 231 68.20 -28.90 -46.53
N GLY A 232 66.88 -28.83 -46.30
CA GLY A 232 66.06 -29.78 -45.51
C GLY A 232 65.30 -29.13 -44.33
N ILE A 233 64.05 -28.66 -44.45
CA ILE A 233 62.74 -29.37 -44.40
C ILE A 233 62.11 -29.51 -42.98
N LYS A 234 60.88 -28.97 -42.89
CA LYS A 234 59.66 -29.32 -42.12
C LYS A 234 59.33 -28.71 -40.74
N ARG A 235 58.06 -28.26 -40.73
CA ARG A 235 57.16 -27.80 -39.66
C ARG A 235 56.74 -28.93 -38.71
N SER A 236 56.34 -28.55 -37.49
CA SER A 236 55.15 -29.11 -36.84
C SER A 236 54.64 -28.19 -35.72
N ASP A 237 53.32 -28.04 -35.70
CA ASP A 237 52.50 -27.32 -34.74
C ASP A 237 52.55 -27.90 -33.32
N SER A 238 52.30 -27.07 -32.31
CA SER A 238 51.61 -27.52 -31.09
C SER A 238 50.74 -26.40 -30.54
N ALA A 239 49.45 -26.70 -30.47
CA ALA A 239 48.40 -25.91 -29.86
C ALA A 239 48.41 -26.16 -28.35
N ASP A 240 48.32 -25.10 -27.55
CA ASP A 240 48.01 -25.21 -26.13
C ASP A 240 46.70 -24.50 -25.78
N LYS A 241 45.72 -25.33 -25.45
CA LYS A 241 44.50 -25.01 -24.73
C LYS A 241 44.86 -24.78 -23.26
N SER A 242 44.42 -23.67 -22.67
CA SER A 242 44.31 -23.59 -21.20
C SER A 242 42.93 -23.10 -20.76
N SER A 243 42.22 -24.08 -20.20
CA SER A 243 41.09 -24.07 -19.26
C SER A 243 40.55 -22.72 -18.75
N ALA A 244 39.28 -22.48 -19.07
CA ALA A 244 38.40 -21.60 -18.34
C ALA A 244 38.17 -22.12 -16.91
N LYS A 245 38.39 -21.27 -15.91
CA LYS A 245 38.10 -21.55 -14.50
C LYS A 245 36.59 -21.38 -14.24
N SER A 246 35.97 -22.42 -13.68
CA SER A 246 34.60 -22.44 -13.18
C SER A 246 34.39 -21.48 -11.99
N PRO A 247 33.25 -20.79 -11.86
CA PRO A 247 32.96 -20.00 -10.67
C PRO A 247 32.29 -20.85 -9.58
N ILE A 248 32.94 -20.86 -8.42
CA ILE A 248 32.39 -20.72 -7.05
C ILE A 248 31.04 -21.43 -6.79
N THR A 249 31.13 -22.52 -6.02
CA THR A 249 30.03 -23.17 -5.31
C THR A 249 29.31 -22.19 -4.36
N ARG A 250 28.11 -21.73 -4.74
CA ARG A 250 27.19 -21.00 -3.86
C ARG A 250 26.50 -21.96 -2.88
N GLN A 251 26.29 -21.48 -1.66
CA GLN A 251 25.80 -22.22 -0.49
C GLN A 251 24.41 -22.86 -0.72
N SER A 252 24.21 -24.06 -0.15
CA SER A 252 23.13 -25.01 -0.43
C SER A 252 21.77 -24.71 0.23
N ARG A 253 21.52 -23.49 0.72
CA ARG A 253 20.30 -23.16 1.48
C ARG A 253 19.25 -22.35 0.72
N ASP A 254 19.62 -21.67 -0.34
CA ASP A 254 18.69 -20.79 -1.08
C ASP A 254 17.97 -21.56 -2.19
N SER A 255 16.66 -21.35 -2.32
CA SER A 255 15.90 -21.87 -3.46
C SER A 255 16.29 -21.10 -4.73
N GLN A 256 16.50 -21.82 -5.83
CA GLN A 256 16.80 -21.20 -7.12
C GLN A 256 15.53 -21.05 -7.95
N PHE A 257 15.37 -19.92 -8.63
CA PHE A 257 14.30 -19.74 -9.59
C PHE A 257 14.43 -20.74 -10.74
N PRO A 258 13.31 -21.30 -11.24
CA PRO A 258 13.33 -22.13 -12.44
C PRO A 258 13.97 -21.38 -13.62
N ILE A 259 14.76 -22.11 -14.42
CA ILE A 259 15.25 -21.61 -15.71
C ILE A 259 14.02 -21.36 -16.58
N TYR A 260 13.97 -20.19 -17.22
CA TYR A 260 12.82 -19.71 -18.00
C TYR A 260 12.40 -20.74 -19.05
N SER A 261 11.45 -21.60 -18.71
CA SER A 261 10.75 -22.44 -19.66
C SER A 261 9.45 -21.71 -19.97
N ARG A 262 9.28 -21.25 -21.21
CA ARG A 262 8.02 -20.70 -21.73
C ARG A 262 7.00 -21.84 -21.85
N GLN A 263 6.68 -22.51 -20.75
CA GLN A 263 5.58 -23.44 -20.67
C GLN A 263 4.32 -22.59 -20.61
N LEU A 264 3.57 -22.55 -21.71
CA LEU A 264 2.18 -22.13 -21.64
C LEU A 264 1.50 -23.00 -20.60
N SER A 265 0.71 -22.38 -19.72
CA SER A 265 -0.07 -23.08 -18.70
C SER A 265 -0.77 -24.30 -19.30
N PRO A 266 -0.60 -25.52 -18.74
CA PRO A 266 -1.18 -26.74 -19.31
C PRO A 266 -2.71 -26.68 -19.45
N HIS A 267 -3.38 -25.87 -18.64
CA HIS A 267 -4.82 -25.60 -18.72
C HIS A 267 -5.23 -24.81 -19.96
N LEU A 268 -4.34 -24.02 -20.57
CA LEU A 268 -4.63 -23.28 -21.81
C LEU A 268 -4.70 -24.23 -23.01
N ALA A 269 -3.94 -25.33 -22.99
CA ALA A 269 -3.88 -26.31 -24.07
C ALA A 269 -5.09 -27.26 -24.11
N GLN A 270 -5.83 -27.40 -23.01
CA GLN A 270 -7.02 -28.26 -22.92
C GLN A 270 -8.34 -27.52 -23.25
N ALA A 271 -8.30 -26.21 -23.50
CA ALA A 271 -9.47 -25.38 -23.73
C ALA A 271 -10.05 -25.58 -25.14
N LYS A 272 -10.87 -26.62 -25.32
CA LYS A 272 -11.84 -26.65 -26.43
C LYS A 272 -12.74 -25.42 -26.29
N SER A 273 -12.96 -24.73 -27.41
CA SER A 273 -13.79 -23.54 -27.57
C SER A 273 -15.10 -23.57 -26.77
N GLN A 274 -15.10 -23.00 -25.56
CA GLN A 274 -16.34 -22.68 -24.85
C GLN A 274 -17.00 -21.50 -25.58
N LYS A 275 -18.22 -21.72 -26.09
CA LYS A 275 -19.08 -20.70 -26.68
C LYS A 275 -19.85 -20.03 -25.54
N TRP A 276 -19.33 -18.93 -25.01
CA TRP A 276 -20.11 -18.09 -24.10
C TRP A 276 -21.18 -17.32 -24.87
N LYS A 277 -22.41 -17.36 -24.35
CA LYS A 277 -23.47 -16.44 -24.76
C LYS A 277 -23.28 -15.13 -23.98
N ASN A 278 -24.03 -14.10 -24.39
CA ASN A 278 -23.77 -12.69 -24.07
C ASN A 278 -23.48 -12.41 -22.58
N PRO A 279 -22.69 -11.37 -22.25
CA PRO A 279 -22.27 -11.06 -20.88
C PRO A 279 -23.42 -10.66 -19.92
N GLY A 280 -24.66 -10.62 -20.38
CA GLY A 280 -25.87 -10.47 -19.55
C GLY A 280 -26.51 -11.79 -19.08
N SER A 281 -25.87 -12.94 -19.29
CA SER A 281 -26.39 -14.26 -18.86
C SER A 281 -26.11 -14.58 -17.39
N PHE A 282 -25.33 -13.77 -16.69
CA PHE A 282 -24.99 -14.01 -15.28
C PHE A 282 -26.11 -13.53 -14.35
N SER A 283 -26.47 -14.39 -13.41
CA SER A 283 -27.43 -14.07 -12.35
C SER A 283 -26.85 -14.44 -10.99
N LEU A 284 -27.35 -13.78 -9.94
CA LEU A 284 -26.96 -14.09 -8.58
C LEU A 284 -27.46 -15.50 -8.21
N SER A 285 -26.54 -16.43 -7.97
CA SER A 285 -26.86 -17.81 -7.63
C SER A 285 -26.93 -18.04 -6.12
N CYS A 286 -26.00 -17.46 -5.37
CA CYS A 286 -25.88 -17.62 -3.92
C CYS A 286 -25.29 -16.36 -3.29
N SER A 287 -25.73 -16.03 -2.07
CA SER A 287 -25.13 -14.99 -1.23
C SER A 287 -24.80 -15.60 0.13
N ILE A 288 -23.54 -15.50 0.53
CA ILE A 288 -23.00 -16.08 1.76
C ILE A 288 -22.55 -14.94 2.65
N ARG A 289 -23.12 -14.82 3.85
CA ARG A 289 -22.65 -13.86 4.85
C ARG A 289 -21.39 -14.38 5.52
N ALA A 290 -20.25 -13.99 4.98
CA ALA A 290 -18.97 -14.54 5.42
C ALA A 290 -18.42 -13.84 6.65
N HIS A 291 -18.52 -12.51 6.74
CA HIS A 291 -17.98 -11.73 7.86
C HIS A 291 -18.96 -10.66 8.37
N LYS A 292 -18.72 -10.15 9.58
CA LYS A 292 -19.46 -9.01 10.16
C LYS A 292 -18.94 -7.67 9.65
N MET A 293 -17.65 -7.62 9.33
CA MET A 293 -16.93 -6.47 8.81
C MET A 293 -16.68 -6.64 7.30
N PRO A 294 -16.24 -5.58 6.59
CA PRO A 294 -15.89 -5.64 5.17
C PRO A 294 -14.92 -6.78 4.85
N ILE A 295 -15.10 -7.38 3.67
CA ILE A 295 -14.17 -8.37 3.12
C ILE A 295 -13.25 -7.63 2.16
N SER A 296 -11.96 -7.62 2.46
CA SER A 296 -10.95 -6.91 1.67
C SER A 296 -10.54 -7.71 0.43
N CYS A 297 -10.38 -9.02 0.58
CA CYS A 297 -9.85 -9.88 -0.47
C CYS A 297 -10.47 -11.28 -0.45
N ILE A 298 -10.69 -11.83 -1.63
CA ILE A 298 -11.04 -13.21 -1.87
C ILE A 298 -9.96 -13.88 -2.72
N SER A 299 -9.67 -15.15 -2.44
CA SER A 299 -8.84 -16.01 -3.29
C SER A 299 -9.49 -17.37 -3.48
N LEU A 300 -9.35 -17.98 -4.66
CA LEU A 300 -9.87 -19.33 -4.94
C LEU A 300 -8.72 -20.35 -4.85
N HIS A 301 -9.01 -21.52 -4.29
CA HIS A 301 -8.05 -22.61 -4.20
C HIS A 301 -7.71 -23.18 -5.60
N PRO A 302 -6.44 -23.48 -5.95
CA PRO A 302 -6.02 -23.78 -7.32
C PRO A 302 -6.65 -25.02 -8.00
N ARG A 303 -7.16 -25.98 -7.21
CA ARG A 303 -7.68 -27.27 -7.72
C ARG A 303 -9.11 -27.59 -7.29
N LYS A 304 -9.62 -26.91 -6.27
CA LYS A 304 -10.87 -27.26 -5.58
C LYS A 304 -11.72 -26.00 -5.52
N LEU A 305 -13.03 -26.17 -5.45
CA LEU A 305 -13.98 -25.07 -5.31
C LEU A 305 -14.05 -24.60 -3.84
N ILE A 306 -12.91 -24.16 -3.32
CA ILE A 306 -12.75 -23.66 -1.96
C ILE A 306 -12.30 -22.22 -2.04
N LEU A 307 -12.93 -21.35 -1.27
CA LEU A 307 -12.72 -19.92 -1.28
C LEU A 307 -12.11 -19.46 0.05
N ALA A 308 -11.03 -18.70 0.00
CA ALA A 308 -10.53 -17.96 1.16
C ALA A 308 -11.09 -16.54 1.12
N SER A 309 -11.62 -16.08 2.25
CA SER A 309 -12.01 -14.69 2.48
C SER A 309 -11.14 -14.08 3.57
N ALA A 310 -10.65 -12.86 3.34
CA ALA A 310 -9.91 -12.06 4.30
C ALA A 310 -10.72 -10.79 4.62
N SER A 311 -10.84 -10.46 5.92
CA SER A 311 -11.71 -9.38 6.38
C SER A 311 -11.01 -8.47 7.39
N ASP A 312 -11.61 -7.30 7.57
CA ASP A 312 -11.23 -6.32 8.58
C ASP A 312 -11.50 -6.81 10.02
N ASP A 313 -12.26 -7.91 10.19
CA ASP A 313 -12.42 -8.59 11.48
C ASP A 313 -11.14 -9.31 11.97
N ARG A 314 -10.00 -9.09 11.28
CA ARG A 314 -8.67 -9.66 11.56
C ARG A 314 -8.58 -11.17 11.38
N SER A 315 -9.64 -11.78 10.84
CA SER A 315 -9.73 -13.20 10.60
C SER A 315 -9.83 -13.49 9.11
N TRP A 316 -9.24 -14.61 8.71
CA TRP A 316 -9.53 -15.19 7.41
C TRP A 316 -10.38 -16.44 7.60
N ARG A 317 -11.27 -16.70 6.63
CA ARG A 317 -12.16 -17.86 6.65
C ARG A 317 -12.05 -18.63 5.35
N LEU A 318 -12.20 -19.94 5.45
CA LEU A 318 -12.18 -20.86 4.32
C LEU A 318 -13.58 -21.43 4.13
N TRP A 319 -14.10 -21.31 2.91
CA TRP A 319 -15.46 -21.70 2.54
C TRP A 319 -15.40 -22.81 1.49
N ALA A 320 -16.07 -23.92 1.75
CA ALA A 320 -16.42 -24.86 0.69
C ALA A 320 -17.61 -24.29 -0.06
N LEU A 321 -17.43 -24.04 -1.35
CA LEU A 321 -18.50 -23.51 -2.17
C LEU A 321 -19.41 -24.65 -2.62
N PRO A 322 -20.73 -24.39 -2.70
CA PRO A 322 -21.68 -25.42 -3.09
C PRO A 322 -21.45 -25.81 -4.56
N ALA A 323 -21.26 -27.10 -4.80
CA ALA A 323 -21.29 -27.65 -6.15
C ALA A 323 -22.74 -27.99 -6.49
N ASN A 324 -23.34 -27.26 -7.44
CA ASN A 324 -24.63 -27.52 -8.08
C ASN A 324 -25.84 -27.71 -7.13
N GLY A 325 -26.47 -26.60 -6.73
CA GLY A 325 -27.85 -26.58 -6.23
C GLY A 325 -28.03 -26.35 -4.73
N GLU A 326 -26.97 -26.47 -3.93
CA GLU A 326 -27.01 -26.07 -2.53
C GLU A 326 -26.82 -24.55 -2.39
N LYS A 327 -27.71 -23.89 -1.63
CA LYS A 327 -27.69 -22.41 -1.48
C LYS A 327 -26.80 -21.92 -0.33
N VAL A 328 -26.08 -22.81 0.35
CA VAL A 328 -25.31 -22.49 1.56
C VAL A 328 -23.88 -22.97 1.39
N GLY A 329 -22.93 -22.04 1.33
CA GLY A 329 -21.51 -22.37 1.45
C GLY A 329 -21.16 -22.74 2.89
N GLN A 330 -20.42 -23.83 3.08
CA GLN A 330 -20.03 -24.29 4.42
C GLN A 330 -18.69 -23.66 4.82
N MET A 331 -18.65 -23.02 6.00
CA MET A 331 -17.40 -22.58 6.61
C MET A 331 -16.62 -23.81 7.08
N MET A 332 -15.40 -23.97 6.58
CA MET A 332 -14.53 -25.09 6.93
C MET A 332 -13.54 -24.75 8.03
N LEU A 333 -12.86 -23.60 7.88
CA LEU A 333 -11.74 -23.24 8.74
C LEU A 333 -11.72 -21.73 8.94
N THR A 334 -11.27 -21.33 10.13
CA THR A 334 -11.06 -19.92 10.48
C THR A 334 -9.66 -19.78 11.04
N GLY A 335 -8.94 -18.74 10.62
CA GLY A 335 -7.65 -18.40 11.19
C GLY A 335 -7.66 -17.01 11.79
N GLU A 336 -7.20 -16.93 13.04
CA GLU A 336 -7.04 -15.71 13.81
C GLU A 336 -5.59 -15.60 14.27
N GLY A 337 -5.07 -14.38 14.35
CA GLY A 337 -3.73 -14.14 14.90
C GLY A 337 -3.07 -12.85 14.46
N HIS A 338 -3.55 -12.22 13.38
CA HIS A 338 -3.14 -10.86 13.03
C HIS A 338 -3.64 -9.85 14.06
N SER A 339 -2.84 -8.80 14.30
CA SER A 339 -3.20 -7.77 15.27
C SER A 339 -4.08 -6.66 14.68
N ASP A 340 -4.15 -6.58 13.35
CA ASP A 340 -4.93 -5.58 12.62
C ASP A 340 -5.70 -6.21 11.45
N TRP A 341 -6.47 -5.40 10.70
CA TRP A 341 -7.26 -5.84 9.54
C TRP A 341 -6.40 -6.56 8.49
N LEU A 342 -7.03 -7.47 7.75
CA LEU A 342 -6.40 -8.18 6.64
C LEU A 342 -6.65 -7.45 5.33
N SER A 343 -5.63 -7.35 4.49
CA SER A 343 -5.70 -6.63 3.21
C SER A 343 -5.77 -7.56 2.00
N GLY A 344 -5.11 -8.71 2.08
CA GLY A 344 -4.89 -9.59 0.94
C GLY A 344 -4.71 -11.04 1.36
N CYS A 345 -5.10 -11.95 0.47
CA CYS A 345 -4.88 -13.38 0.64
C CYS A 345 -4.49 -14.04 -0.69
N SER A 346 -3.64 -15.06 -0.61
CA SER A 346 -3.21 -15.82 -1.78
C SER A 346 -3.01 -17.28 -1.40
N PHE A 347 -3.47 -18.20 -2.25
CA PHE A 347 -3.20 -19.63 -2.07
C PHE A 347 -1.83 -20.01 -2.60
N HIS A 348 -1.18 -20.93 -1.90
CA HIS A 348 -0.02 -21.62 -2.42
C HIS A 348 -0.43 -22.49 -3.62
N PRO A 349 0.41 -22.65 -4.67
CA PRO A 349 0.06 -23.42 -5.88
C PRO A 349 -0.32 -24.88 -5.63
N ASP A 350 0.25 -25.49 -4.58
CA ASP A 350 -0.12 -26.85 -4.14
C ASP A 350 -1.50 -26.90 -3.43
N GLY A 351 -1.97 -25.77 -2.92
CA GLY A 351 -3.25 -25.64 -2.23
C GLY A 351 -3.22 -25.97 -0.73
N SER A 352 -2.08 -26.41 -0.21
CA SER A 352 -1.91 -26.79 1.20
C SER A 352 -1.73 -25.62 2.17
N LYS A 353 -1.40 -24.42 1.66
CA LYS A 353 -1.09 -23.24 2.47
C LYS A 353 -1.77 -21.97 1.94
N LEU A 354 -1.96 -20.99 2.83
CA LEU A 354 -2.50 -19.67 2.55
C LEU A 354 -1.54 -18.60 3.06
N ALA A 355 -1.20 -17.60 2.23
CA ALA A 355 -0.56 -16.38 2.70
C ALA A 355 -1.61 -15.30 2.94
N THR A 356 -1.47 -14.56 4.04
CA THR A 356 -2.29 -13.41 4.37
C THR A 356 -1.42 -12.19 4.66
N THR A 357 -1.89 -11.03 4.24
CA THR A 357 -1.26 -9.73 4.49
C THR A 357 -2.16 -8.88 5.36
N SER A 358 -1.58 -8.06 6.23
CA SER A 358 -2.32 -7.28 7.21
C SER A 358 -1.77 -5.85 7.38
N GLY A 359 -2.62 -5.00 7.96
CA GLY A 359 -2.26 -3.69 8.50
C GLY A 359 -1.19 -3.75 9.61
N ASP A 360 -0.98 -4.91 10.23
CA ASP A 360 0.06 -5.12 11.23
C ASP A 360 1.50 -5.19 10.70
N THR A 361 1.70 -4.85 9.42
CA THR A 361 2.96 -4.88 8.66
C THR A 361 3.56 -6.27 8.44
N THR A 362 2.88 -7.33 8.87
CA THR A 362 3.35 -8.72 8.70
C THR A 362 2.65 -9.45 7.58
N VAL A 363 3.36 -10.41 7.00
CA VAL A 363 2.79 -11.42 6.11
C VAL A 363 2.85 -12.76 6.81
N ARG A 364 1.71 -13.43 6.96
CA ARG A 364 1.64 -14.73 7.63
C ARG A 364 1.33 -15.84 6.66
N LEU A 365 1.95 -16.99 6.89
CA LEU A 365 1.70 -18.22 6.15
C LEU A 365 0.98 -19.21 7.07
N TRP A 366 -0.16 -19.67 6.63
CA TRP A 366 -1.02 -20.63 7.31
C TRP A 366 -0.94 -21.96 6.60
N ASP A 367 -0.87 -23.04 7.37
CA ASP A 367 -0.91 -24.40 6.85
C ASP A 367 -2.23 -25.06 7.28
N PHE A 368 -3.02 -25.49 6.30
CA PHE A 368 -4.33 -26.09 6.56
C PHE A 368 -4.23 -27.44 7.27
N SER A 369 -3.14 -28.18 7.08
CA SER A 369 -2.95 -29.48 7.73
C SER A 369 -2.71 -29.34 9.24
N ARG A 370 -2.03 -28.27 9.64
CA ARG A 370 -1.70 -27.98 11.05
C ARG A 370 -2.69 -27.04 11.71
N GLY A 371 -3.51 -26.33 10.93
CA GLY A 371 -4.48 -25.35 11.40
C GLY A 371 -3.85 -24.13 12.10
N CYS A 372 -2.55 -23.89 11.91
CA CYS A 372 -1.81 -22.86 12.63
C CYS A 372 -0.95 -22.00 11.69
N CYS A 373 -0.58 -20.80 12.17
CA CYS A 373 0.40 -19.96 11.51
C CYS A 373 1.78 -20.66 11.57
N VAL A 374 2.33 -20.98 10.40
CA VAL A 374 3.64 -21.65 10.28
C VAL A 374 4.77 -20.65 10.18
N LEU A 375 4.52 -19.51 9.52
CA LEU A 375 5.56 -18.51 9.29
C LEU A 375 4.99 -17.11 9.44
N THR A 376 5.75 -16.23 10.10
CA THR A 376 5.46 -14.79 10.17
C THR A 376 6.64 -14.05 9.57
N LEU A 377 6.41 -13.42 8.43
CA LEU A 377 7.39 -12.65 7.69
C LEU A 377 7.25 -11.18 8.10
N SER A 378 8.13 -10.76 9.00
CA SER A 378 8.26 -9.37 9.45
C SER A 378 9.41 -8.69 8.71
N GLY A 379 9.16 -7.52 8.13
CA GLY A 379 10.21 -6.75 7.47
C GLY A 379 9.74 -5.56 6.64
N HIS A 380 8.44 -5.44 6.40
CA HIS A 380 7.83 -4.21 5.92
C HIS A 380 7.75 -3.17 7.04
N CYS A 381 7.90 -1.90 6.69
CA CYS A 381 7.85 -0.80 7.66
C CYS A 381 6.44 -0.22 7.83
N GLN A 382 5.52 -0.54 6.93
CA GLN A 382 4.14 -0.06 6.92
C GLN A 382 3.17 -1.18 6.54
N VAL A 383 1.88 -0.88 6.51
CA VAL A 383 0.80 -1.81 6.15
C VAL A 383 1.11 -2.55 4.85
N THR A 384 0.82 -3.85 4.82
CA THR A 384 0.99 -4.66 3.61
C THR A 384 -0.35 -4.73 2.89
N TRP A 385 -0.41 -4.48 1.59
CA TRP A 385 -1.66 -4.43 0.82
C TRP A 385 -2.02 -5.76 0.14
N GLY A 386 -1.03 -6.50 -0.35
CA GLY A 386 -1.28 -7.71 -1.09
C GLY A 386 -0.07 -8.65 -1.13
N CYS A 387 -0.34 -9.90 -1.49
CA CYS A 387 0.68 -10.92 -1.69
C CYS A 387 0.34 -11.82 -2.87
N SER A 388 1.36 -12.43 -3.47
CA SER A 388 1.21 -13.36 -4.58
C SER A 388 2.29 -14.43 -4.51
N PHE A 389 1.89 -15.70 -4.60
CA PHE A 389 2.84 -16.81 -4.70
C PHE A 389 3.39 -16.95 -6.12
N HIS A 390 4.66 -17.31 -6.21
CA HIS A 390 5.24 -17.78 -7.45
C HIS A 390 4.71 -19.19 -7.79
N SER A 391 4.56 -19.49 -9.08
CA SER A 391 4.05 -20.78 -9.58
C SER A 391 4.82 -22.03 -9.11
N CYS A 392 6.11 -21.89 -8.77
CA CYS A 392 6.90 -22.98 -8.19
C CYS A 392 6.62 -23.25 -6.71
N GLY A 393 5.93 -22.34 -6.01
CA GLY A 393 5.59 -22.47 -4.60
C GLY A 393 6.71 -22.17 -3.60
N HIS A 394 7.94 -21.85 -4.05
CA HIS A 394 9.04 -21.53 -3.13
C HIS A 394 9.13 -20.05 -2.75
N PHE A 395 8.58 -19.17 -3.59
CA PHE A 395 8.69 -17.72 -3.41
C PHE A 395 7.33 -17.08 -3.17
N LEU A 396 7.31 -16.06 -2.33
CA LEU A 396 6.16 -15.20 -2.07
C LEU A 396 6.57 -13.74 -2.28
N ALA A 397 5.80 -12.99 -3.05
CA ALA A 397 5.97 -11.55 -3.15
C ALA A 397 4.91 -10.84 -2.29
N SER A 398 5.30 -9.77 -1.60
CA SER A 398 4.40 -8.91 -0.85
C SER A 398 4.62 -7.43 -1.19
N CYS A 399 3.55 -6.65 -1.21
CA CYS A 399 3.59 -5.22 -1.48
C CYS A 399 3.05 -4.42 -0.30
N SER A 400 3.65 -3.26 -0.04
CA SER A 400 3.33 -2.44 1.14
C SER A 400 3.19 -0.96 0.80
N ALA A 401 2.55 -0.24 1.72
CA ALA A 401 2.53 1.22 1.75
C ALA A 401 3.95 1.82 1.92
N ASP A 402 4.94 1.03 2.38
CA ASP A 402 6.34 1.45 2.50
C ASP A 402 7.05 1.70 1.16
N LYS A 403 6.31 1.67 0.05
CA LYS A 403 6.75 1.91 -1.33
C LYS A 403 7.63 0.79 -1.89
N THR A 404 7.73 -0.33 -1.18
CA THR A 404 8.56 -1.46 -1.57
C THR A 404 7.74 -2.70 -1.86
N VAL A 405 8.29 -3.54 -2.73
CA VAL A 405 7.85 -4.92 -2.91
C VAL A 405 8.94 -5.83 -2.39
N LYS A 406 8.61 -6.74 -1.50
CA LYS A 406 9.56 -7.71 -0.94
C LYS A 406 9.30 -9.08 -1.51
N LEU A 407 10.39 -9.78 -1.80
CA LEU A 407 10.39 -11.15 -2.27
C LEU A 407 10.97 -12.04 -1.17
N TRP A 408 10.18 -13.01 -0.75
CA TRP A 408 10.48 -13.92 0.34
C TRP A 408 10.74 -15.30 -0.22
N ASP A 409 11.77 -15.96 0.28
CA ASP A 409 11.96 -17.39 0.07
C ASP A 409 11.40 -18.14 1.28
N LEU A 410 10.44 -19.02 1.02
CA LEU A 410 9.72 -19.76 2.05
C LEU A 410 10.59 -20.85 2.68
N LYS A 411 11.64 -21.30 1.97
CA LYS A 411 12.56 -22.32 2.48
C LYS A 411 13.57 -21.72 3.46
N SER A 412 14.21 -20.61 3.08
CA SER A 412 15.14 -19.90 3.97
C SER A 412 14.44 -19.01 5.00
N GLN A 413 13.15 -18.68 4.78
CA GLN A 413 12.36 -17.75 5.61
C GLN A 413 12.91 -16.32 5.63
N LEU A 414 13.74 -15.97 4.65
CA LEU A 414 14.39 -14.67 4.55
C LEU A 414 13.81 -13.85 3.39
N CYS A 415 13.90 -12.52 3.55
CA CYS A 415 13.66 -11.58 2.47
C CYS A 415 14.86 -11.63 1.51
N LEU A 416 14.67 -12.19 0.31
CA LEU A 416 15.71 -12.25 -0.72
C LEU A 416 15.95 -10.88 -1.37
N LEU A 417 14.88 -10.20 -1.76
CA LEU A 417 14.96 -8.96 -2.52
C LEU A 417 13.98 -7.93 -1.96
N THR A 418 14.42 -6.67 -1.90
CA THR A 418 13.54 -5.52 -1.66
C THR A 418 13.58 -4.62 -2.90
N LEU A 419 12.51 -4.67 -3.69
CA LEU A 419 12.36 -3.93 -4.92
C LEU A 419 11.90 -2.51 -4.59
N ARG A 420 12.75 -1.53 -4.90
CA ARG A 420 12.52 -0.11 -4.65
C ARG A 420 12.54 0.66 -5.96
N ARG A 421 11.38 1.19 -6.35
CA ARG A 421 11.24 2.08 -7.52
C ARG A 421 10.05 3.01 -7.37
N HIS A 422 8.94 2.49 -6.85
CA HIS A 422 7.72 3.26 -6.68
C HIS A 422 7.92 4.44 -5.74
N THR A 423 7.28 5.57 -6.08
CA THR A 423 7.40 6.81 -5.30
C THR A 423 6.37 6.90 -4.18
N THR A 424 5.29 6.11 -4.29
CA THR A 424 4.18 6.02 -3.34
C THR A 424 3.84 4.54 -3.04
N SER A 425 2.73 4.29 -2.34
CA SER A 425 2.32 2.97 -1.87
C SER A 425 2.09 1.99 -3.02
N VAL A 426 2.55 0.76 -2.84
CA VAL A 426 2.31 -0.32 -3.79
C VAL A 426 1.05 -1.09 -3.38
N ASN A 427 -0.01 -0.95 -4.17
CA ASN A 427 -1.35 -1.42 -3.83
C ASN A 427 -1.57 -2.89 -4.22
N SER A 428 -0.93 -3.37 -5.29
CA SER A 428 -1.09 -4.75 -5.75
C SER A 428 0.21 -5.31 -6.33
N VAL A 429 0.37 -6.63 -6.19
CA VAL A 429 1.48 -7.41 -6.74
C VAL A 429 0.96 -8.73 -7.30
N CYS A 430 1.44 -9.12 -8.48
CA CYS A 430 1.03 -10.35 -9.13
C CYS A 430 2.19 -10.99 -9.91
N PHE A 431 2.40 -12.29 -9.71
CA PHE A 431 3.30 -13.06 -10.56
C PHE A 431 2.61 -13.47 -11.87
N LEU A 432 3.36 -13.40 -12.97
CA LEU A 432 2.91 -14.02 -14.22
C LEU A 432 3.05 -15.56 -14.09
N PRO A 433 1.99 -16.34 -14.35
CA PRO A 433 2.03 -17.80 -14.20
C PRO A 433 3.17 -18.45 -14.98
N PHE A 434 3.82 -19.46 -14.37
CA PHE A 434 4.94 -20.22 -14.95
C PHE A 434 6.17 -19.39 -15.37
N SER A 435 6.27 -18.15 -14.90
CA SER A 435 7.37 -17.24 -15.25
C SER A 435 7.91 -16.52 -14.02
N ASN A 436 9.13 -15.99 -14.16
CA ASN A 436 9.79 -15.22 -13.11
C ASN A 436 9.47 -13.71 -13.20
N LEU A 437 8.46 -13.31 -13.98
CA LEU A 437 8.06 -11.91 -14.10
C LEU A 437 7.07 -11.54 -12.99
N LEU A 438 7.33 -10.41 -12.35
CA LEU A 438 6.50 -9.84 -11.30
C LEU A 438 5.96 -8.49 -11.76
N LEU A 439 4.67 -8.27 -11.61
CA LEU A 439 4.03 -6.99 -11.83
C LEU A 439 3.70 -6.35 -10.49
N SER A 440 4.06 -5.08 -10.33
CA SER A 440 3.64 -4.25 -9.22
C SER A 440 2.87 -3.04 -9.71
N CYS A 441 1.87 -2.65 -8.93
CA CYS A 441 0.94 -1.57 -9.22
C CYS A 441 0.94 -0.60 -8.05
N SER A 442 1.05 0.70 -8.33
CA SER A 442 1.29 1.73 -7.32
C SER A 442 0.34 2.91 -7.45
N ALA A 443 0.12 3.59 -6.33
CA ALA A 443 -0.63 4.83 -6.27
C ALA A 443 0.08 5.99 -7.02
N ASP A 444 1.33 5.79 -7.46
CA ASP A 444 2.10 6.74 -8.28
C ASP A 444 1.65 6.76 -9.74
N LYS A 445 0.55 6.06 -10.07
CA LYS A 445 -0.07 5.97 -11.39
C LYS A 445 0.76 5.15 -12.38
N THR A 446 1.75 4.40 -11.89
CA THR A 446 2.63 3.58 -12.72
C THR A 446 2.50 2.11 -12.37
N LEU A 447 2.76 1.28 -13.39
CA LEU A 447 2.95 -0.15 -13.22
C LEU A 447 4.43 -0.45 -13.48
N ALA A 448 5.02 -1.32 -12.68
CA ALA A 448 6.40 -1.75 -12.88
C ALA A 448 6.45 -3.27 -13.08
N LEU A 449 7.15 -3.69 -14.13
CA LEU A 449 7.47 -5.09 -14.39
C LEU A 449 8.89 -5.37 -13.91
N TRP A 450 9.07 -6.49 -13.21
CA TRP A 450 10.33 -6.88 -12.60
C TRP A 450 10.73 -8.30 -13.02
N ASP A 451 12.03 -8.54 -13.22
CA ASP A 451 12.58 -9.90 -13.21
C ASP A 451 12.88 -10.28 -11.76
N ALA A 452 12.10 -11.22 -11.21
CA ALA A 452 12.22 -11.67 -9.82
C ALA A 452 13.58 -12.32 -9.50
N ARG A 453 14.34 -12.78 -10.51
CA ARG A 453 15.67 -13.38 -10.31
C ARG A 453 16.74 -12.34 -10.03
N LEU A 454 16.69 -11.24 -10.78
CA LEU A 454 17.70 -10.18 -10.74
C LEU A 454 17.28 -9.05 -9.80
N GLY A 455 15.98 -8.93 -9.50
CA GLY A 455 15.43 -7.79 -8.76
C GLY A 455 15.47 -6.49 -9.56
N VAL A 456 15.59 -6.57 -10.88
CA VAL A 456 15.69 -5.41 -11.77
C VAL A 456 14.33 -5.12 -12.39
N CYS A 457 13.95 -3.84 -12.39
CA CYS A 457 12.76 -3.36 -13.09
C CYS A 457 13.06 -3.36 -14.59
N THR A 458 12.34 -4.17 -15.36
CA THR A 458 12.53 -4.33 -16.81
C THR A 458 11.81 -3.24 -17.57
N THR A 459 10.57 -2.92 -17.19
CA THR A 459 9.73 -1.93 -17.85
C THR A 459 8.87 -1.19 -16.85
N THR A 460 8.69 0.11 -17.07
CA THR A 460 7.72 0.95 -16.36
C THR A 460 6.65 1.39 -17.34
N ILE A 461 5.40 1.19 -16.98
CA ILE A 461 4.24 1.51 -17.80
C ILE A 461 3.61 2.78 -17.23
N HIS A 462 3.51 3.80 -18.07
CA HIS A 462 2.88 5.07 -17.77
C HIS A 462 1.61 5.25 -18.60
N GLY A 463 0.61 5.93 -18.05
CA GLY A 463 -0.58 6.34 -18.81
C GLY A 463 -1.87 6.40 -17.99
N HIS A 464 -1.84 5.97 -16.73
CA HIS A 464 -2.95 6.24 -15.80
C HIS A 464 -2.92 7.68 -15.31
N LEU A 465 -4.11 8.28 -15.18
CA LEU A 465 -4.28 9.66 -14.70
C LEU A 465 -4.47 9.70 -13.18
N HIS A 466 -4.97 8.62 -12.61
CA HIS A 466 -5.30 8.47 -11.20
C HIS A 466 -4.49 7.31 -10.58
N PRO A 467 -4.43 7.22 -9.23
CA PRO A 467 -3.78 6.11 -8.55
C PRO A 467 -4.30 4.75 -9.00
N CYS A 468 -3.38 3.84 -9.30
CA CYS A 468 -3.73 2.49 -9.71
C CYS A 468 -3.98 1.62 -8.46
N ASN A 469 -5.12 0.93 -8.40
CA ASN A 469 -5.51 0.10 -7.26
C ASN A 469 -5.03 -1.34 -7.42
N HIS A 470 -5.25 -1.94 -8.60
CA HIS A 470 -4.93 -3.33 -8.84
C HIS A 470 -4.44 -3.56 -10.28
N ALA A 471 -3.66 -4.62 -10.48
CA ALA A 471 -3.28 -5.08 -11.81
C ALA A 471 -3.20 -6.61 -11.86
N SER A 472 -3.53 -7.18 -13.02
CA SER A 472 -3.50 -8.63 -13.24
C SER A 472 -2.93 -8.95 -14.62
N PHE A 473 -2.26 -10.09 -14.71
CA PHE A 473 -1.87 -10.68 -15.99
C PHE A 473 -3.02 -11.47 -16.61
N SER A 474 -3.05 -11.51 -17.94
CA SER A 474 -3.81 -12.52 -18.65
C SER A 474 -3.13 -13.90 -18.49
N PRO A 475 -3.89 -15.00 -18.42
CA PRO A 475 -3.31 -16.35 -18.28
C PRO A 475 -2.35 -16.72 -19.43
N ALA A 476 -2.53 -16.14 -20.61
CA ALA A 476 -1.63 -16.32 -21.75
C ALA A 476 -0.31 -15.52 -21.62
N GLY A 477 -0.24 -14.54 -20.71
CA GLY A 477 0.95 -13.74 -20.44
C GLY A 477 1.32 -12.72 -21.52
N ASN A 478 0.34 -12.29 -22.32
CA ASN A 478 0.55 -11.28 -23.38
C ASN A 478 -0.01 -9.91 -23.01
N VAL A 479 -1.05 -9.89 -22.17
CA VAL A 479 -1.83 -8.68 -21.84
C VAL A 479 -1.83 -8.48 -20.33
N VAL A 480 -1.70 -7.24 -19.89
CA VAL A 480 -1.89 -6.81 -18.50
C VAL A 480 -3.13 -5.94 -18.43
N ALA A 481 -3.97 -6.16 -17.42
CA ALA A 481 -5.07 -5.26 -17.09
C ALA A 481 -4.75 -4.53 -15.79
N SER A 482 -5.07 -3.24 -15.72
CA SER A 482 -4.91 -2.41 -14.53
C SER A 482 -6.12 -1.51 -14.33
N CYS A 483 -6.41 -1.18 -13.07
CA CYS A 483 -7.53 -0.33 -12.71
C CYS A 483 -7.14 0.86 -11.84
N ASP A 484 -7.92 1.93 -12.01
CA ASP A 484 -7.73 3.20 -11.33
C ASP A 484 -8.81 3.50 -10.30
N SER A 485 -8.47 4.42 -9.40
CA SER A 485 -9.42 5.00 -8.44
C SER A 485 -10.57 5.79 -9.08
N SER A 486 -10.51 6.08 -10.38
CA SER A 486 -11.59 6.73 -11.14
C SER A 486 -12.43 5.77 -11.99
N GLY A 487 -12.27 4.45 -11.81
CA GLY A 487 -13.06 3.45 -12.54
C GLY A 487 -12.57 3.13 -13.95
N VAL A 488 -11.45 3.71 -14.39
CA VAL A 488 -10.85 3.41 -15.69
C VAL A 488 -10.04 2.12 -15.60
N VAL A 489 -10.24 1.23 -16.57
CA VAL A 489 -9.49 -0.01 -16.72
C VAL A 489 -8.70 0.01 -18.03
N ASN A 490 -7.38 -0.12 -17.94
CA ASN A 490 -6.49 -0.12 -19.09
C ASN A 490 -5.95 -1.52 -19.37
N LEU A 491 -5.88 -1.88 -20.65
CA LEU A 491 -5.25 -3.10 -21.14
C LEU A 491 -3.93 -2.75 -21.84
N TRP A 492 -2.86 -3.46 -21.51
CA TRP A 492 -1.50 -3.21 -21.99
C TRP A 492 -0.92 -4.46 -22.65
N ASP A 493 -0.24 -4.32 -23.80
CA ASP A 493 0.59 -5.40 -24.35
C ASP A 493 1.96 -5.34 -23.66
N ILE A 494 2.41 -6.45 -23.10
CA ILE A 494 3.72 -6.53 -22.42
C ILE A 494 4.87 -6.23 -23.40
N ARG A 495 4.70 -6.54 -24.68
CA ARG A 495 5.71 -6.27 -25.73
C ARG A 495 5.71 -4.81 -26.18
N LYS A 496 4.61 -4.08 -25.96
CA LYS A 496 4.44 -2.67 -26.34
C LYS A 496 3.86 -1.87 -25.18
N PRO A 497 4.62 -1.66 -24.10
CA PRO A 497 4.13 -0.98 -22.90
C PRO A 497 3.93 0.54 -23.09
N ALA A 498 4.36 1.11 -24.23
CA ALA A 498 4.35 2.55 -24.45
C ALA A 498 2.94 3.16 -24.58
N SER A 499 1.93 2.36 -24.93
CA SER A 499 0.55 2.82 -25.08
C SER A 499 -0.44 1.75 -24.64
N ALA A 500 -1.51 2.16 -23.95
CA ALA A 500 -2.62 1.26 -23.64
C ALA A 500 -3.24 0.75 -24.95
N MET A 501 -3.42 -0.58 -25.07
CA MET A 501 -4.11 -1.21 -26.20
C MET A 501 -5.60 -0.86 -26.23
N ALA A 502 -6.18 -0.74 -25.04
CA ALA A 502 -7.57 -0.39 -24.85
C ALA A 502 -7.75 0.27 -23.49
N THR A 503 -8.59 1.30 -23.46
CA THR A 503 -9.10 1.90 -22.24
C THR A 503 -10.59 1.59 -22.18
N VAL A 504 -11.06 1.10 -21.04
CA VAL A 504 -12.46 0.79 -20.79
C VAL A 504 -12.88 1.60 -19.58
N ASP A 505 -13.88 2.45 -19.77
CA ASP A 505 -14.50 3.16 -18.67
C ASP A 505 -15.46 2.21 -17.96
N ALA A 506 -15.06 1.76 -16.77
CA ALA A 506 -15.85 0.90 -15.93
C ALA A 506 -16.66 1.69 -14.88
N GLY A 507 -16.88 3.00 -15.05
CA GLY A 507 -17.82 3.78 -14.21
C GLY A 507 -17.21 5.00 -13.53
N SER A 508 -18.06 5.77 -12.85
CA SER A 508 -17.68 7.03 -12.22
C SER A 508 -16.97 6.89 -10.87
N LEU A 509 -17.14 5.75 -10.18
CA LEU A 509 -16.42 5.47 -8.94
C LEU A 509 -15.27 4.47 -9.16
N GLY A 510 -14.36 4.40 -8.19
CA GLY A 510 -13.11 3.64 -8.29
C GLY A 510 -13.29 2.14 -8.48
N ALA A 511 -12.43 1.58 -9.34
CA ALA A 511 -12.31 0.14 -9.55
C ALA A 511 -11.25 -0.41 -8.57
N ASN A 512 -11.66 -1.32 -7.71
CA ASN A 512 -10.87 -1.82 -6.59
C ASN A 512 -9.99 -3.01 -6.99
N GLN A 513 -10.54 -3.96 -7.73
CA GLN A 513 -9.83 -5.15 -8.19
C GLN A 513 -10.20 -5.52 -9.63
N VAL A 514 -9.23 -6.07 -10.35
CA VAL A 514 -9.40 -6.58 -11.71
C VAL A 514 -8.78 -7.96 -11.84
N VAL A 515 -9.54 -8.91 -12.40
CA VAL A 515 -9.12 -10.30 -12.59
C VAL A 515 -9.54 -10.79 -13.98
N PHE A 516 -8.66 -11.51 -14.66
CA PHE A 516 -8.96 -12.16 -15.93
C PHE A 516 -9.67 -13.50 -15.69
N SER A 517 -10.55 -13.88 -16.62
CA SER A 517 -11.04 -15.25 -16.66
C SER A 517 -9.88 -16.23 -16.94
N PRO A 518 -10.00 -17.53 -16.56
CA PRO A 518 -8.96 -18.53 -16.81
C PRO A 518 -8.54 -18.66 -18.27
N PHE A 519 -9.42 -18.31 -19.20
CA PHE A 519 -9.15 -18.30 -20.65
C PHE A 519 -8.74 -16.94 -21.22
N GLY A 520 -8.76 -15.87 -20.41
CA GLY A 520 -8.33 -14.52 -20.78
C GLY A 520 -9.22 -13.74 -21.74
N LYS A 521 -10.41 -14.26 -22.09
CA LYS A 521 -11.37 -13.57 -22.98
C LYS A 521 -12.26 -12.55 -22.26
N MET A 522 -12.44 -12.71 -20.95
CA MET A 522 -13.27 -11.85 -20.10
C MET A 522 -12.41 -11.28 -18.97
N LEU A 523 -12.83 -10.13 -18.49
CA LEU A 523 -12.23 -9.42 -17.37
C LEU A 523 -13.35 -9.05 -16.40
N ALA A 524 -13.20 -9.40 -15.13
CA ALA A 524 -14.10 -8.95 -14.08
C ALA A 524 -13.48 -7.80 -13.31
N VAL A 525 -14.30 -6.79 -13.03
CA VAL A 525 -13.91 -5.55 -12.37
C VAL A 525 -14.81 -5.36 -11.15
N ALA A 526 -14.20 -5.27 -9.97
CA ALA A 526 -14.85 -4.90 -8.73
C ALA A 526 -14.94 -3.37 -8.65
N CYS A 527 -16.15 -2.82 -8.51
CA CYS A 527 -16.35 -1.38 -8.44
C CYS A 527 -16.93 -0.95 -7.08
N SER A 528 -16.50 0.21 -6.61
CA SER A 528 -17.09 0.87 -5.44
C SER A 528 -18.56 1.30 -5.67
N ASP A 529 -19.03 1.30 -6.92
CA ASP A 529 -20.44 1.50 -7.34
C ASP A 529 -21.42 0.42 -6.83
N ARG A 530 -20.97 -0.56 -6.02
CA ARG A 530 -21.72 -1.76 -5.60
C ARG A 530 -21.98 -2.77 -6.73
N LEU A 531 -21.41 -2.49 -7.91
CA LEU A 531 -21.57 -3.29 -9.11
C LEU A 531 -20.31 -4.10 -9.37
N VAL A 532 -20.49 -5.32 -9.86
CA VAL A 532 -19.43 -6.08 -10.52
C VAL A 532 -19.62 -5.87 -12.01
N LYS A 533 -18.56 -5.50 -12.72
CA LYS A 533 -18.61 -5.29 -14.18
C LYS A 533 -17.81 -6.35 -14.88
N LEU A 534 -18.41 -7.04 -15.86
CA LEU A 534 -17.69 -7.97 -16.73
C LEU A 534 -17.45 -7.31 -18.08
N VAL A 535 -16.18 -7.22 -18.45
CA VAL A 535 -15.69 -6.62 -19.68
C VAL A 535 -15.15 -7.73 -20.59
N LYS A 536 -15.69 -7.82 -21.82
CA LYS A 536 -15.12 -8.72 -22.83
C LYS A 536 -13.90 -8.07 -23.48
N VAL A 537 -12.76 -8.75 -23.49
CA VAL A 537 -11.48 -8.19 -23.95
C VAL A 537 -11.52 -7.83 -25.45
N ASP A 538 -12.15 -8.65 -26.28
CA ASP A 538 -12.20 -8.44 -27.74
C ASP A 538 -13.15 -7.31 -28.15
N SER A 539 -14.37 -7.30 -27.58
CA SER A 539 -15.43 -6.36 -27.98
C SER A 539 -15.53 -5.12 -27.10
N ARG A 540 -14.81 -5.10 -25.96
CA ARG A 540 -14.88 -4.07 -24.92
C ARG A 540 -16.29 -3.82 -24.38
N ALA A 541 -17.18 -4.79 -24.57
CA ALA A 541 -18.55 -4.71 -24.09
C ALA A 541 -18.55 -4.89 -22.58
N VAL A 542 -19.22 -3.98 -21.88
CA VAL A 542 -19.37 -4.00 -20.42
C VAL A 542 -20.76 -4.49 -20.07
N SER A 543 -20.83 -5.50 -19.20
CA SER A 543 -22.05 -5.93 -18.53
C SER A 543 -21.95 -5.61 -17.05
N THR A 544 -23.09 -5.38 -16.42
CA THR A 544 -23.19 -5.01 -15.01
C THR A 544 -23.95 -6.09 -14.25
N LEU A 545 -23.41 -6.50 -13.10
CA LEU A 545 -24.04 -7.38 -12.15
C LEU A 545 -24.34 -6.57 -10.89
N SER A 546 -25.59 -6.60 -10.47
CA SER A 546 -26.09 -5.85 -9.31
C SER A 546 -26.61 -6.82 -8.26
N GLY A 547 -26.23 -6.60 -7.00
CA GLY A 547 -26.64 -7.47 -5.89
C GLY A 547 -25.89 -7.25 -4.57
N HIS A 548 -24.79 -6.48 -4.56
CA HIS A 548 -24.18 -6.01 -3.31
C HIS A 548 -24.91 -4.78 -2.78
N SER A 549 -25.01 -4.64 -1.46
CA SER A 549 -25.58 -3.44 -0.83
C SER A 549 -24.57 -2.31 -0.71
N ASP A 550 -23.27 -2.66 -0.67
CA ASP A 550 -22.16 -1.72 -0.52
C ASP A 550 -21.03 -2.01 -1.55
N GLY A 551 -19.99 -1.19 -1.59
CA GLY A 551 -18.92 -1.24 -2.58
C GLY A 551 -18.23 -2.61 -2.64
N VAL A 552 -17.96 -3.09 -3.85
CA VAL A 552 -17.31 -4.39 -4.09
C VAL A 552 -15.79 -4.20 -4.01
N GLN A 553 -15.14 -4.96 -3.13
CA GLN A 553 -13.68 -4.86 -2.93
C GLN A 553 -12.92 -5.87 -3.77
N SER A 554 -13.41 -7.10 -3.86
CA SER A 554 -12.68 -8.20 -4.49
C SER A 554 -13.55 -9.07 -5.37
N VAL A 555 -12.98 -9.58 -6.46
CA VAL A 555 -13.66 -10.45 -7.43
C VAL A 555 -12.70 -11.53 -7.90
N THR A 556 -13.20 -12.75 -8.10
CA THR A 556 -12.47 -13.87 -8.72
C THR A 556 -13.37 -14.71 -9.62
N PHE A 557 -12.77 -15.48 -10.52
CA PHE A 557 -13.46 -16.45 -11.37
C PHE A 557 -13.25 -17.87 -10.83
N ASP A 558 -14.20 -18.75 -11.15
CA ASP A 558 -13.98 -20.20 -11.04
C ASP A 558 -12.98 -20.72 -12.08
N HIS A 559 -12.43 -21.92 -11.89
CA HIS A 559 -11.50 -22.62 -12.79
C HIS A 559 -12.06 -22.83 -14.19
N THR A 560 -13.37 -23.03 -14.31
CA THR A 560 -14.08 -23.15 -15.60
C THR A 560 -14.43 -21.80 -16.21
N GLY A 561 -14.40 -20.72 -15.42
CA GLY A 561 -14.84 -19.39 -15.83
C GLY A 561 -16.35 -19.23 -16.02
N GLU A 562 -17.16 -20.23 -15.62
CA GLU A 562 -18.64 -20.20 -15.71
C GLU A 562 -19.28 -19.47 -14.52
N SER A 563 -18.57 -19.41 -13.39
CA SER A 563 -19.01 -18.71 -12.20
C SER A 563 -18.05 -17.58 -11.83
N VAL A 564 -18.61 -16.46 -11.37
CA VAL A 564 -17.90 -15.30 -10.82
C VAL A 564 -18.23 -15.20 -9.34
N MET A 565 -17.24 -14.86 -8.53
CA MET A 565 -17.41 -14.67 -7.09
C MET A 565 -16.97 -13.27 -6.72
N SER A 566 -17.74 -12.57 -5.91
CA SER A 566 -17.46 -11.20 -5.50
C SER A 566 -17.64 -11.01 -3.99
N ALA A 567 -16.77 -10.19 -3.40
CA ALA A 567 -16.81 -9.77 -2.00
C ALA A 567 -17.13 -8.28 -1.91
N GLY A 568 -18.09 -7.95 -1.04
CA GLY A 568 -18.43 -6.58 -0.74
C GLY A 568 -17.96 -6.11 0.63
N SER A 569 -18.02 -4.79 0.80
CA SER A 569 -17.86 -4.12 2.10
C SER A 569 -19.03 -4.42 3.05
N ASP A 570 -20.12 -4.99 2.51
CA ASP A 570 -21.28 -5.52 3.21
C ASP A 570 -21.01 -6.82 3.99
N GLY A 571 -19.81 -7.41 3.86
CA GLY A 571 -19.45 -8.67 4.48
C GLY A 571 -20.06 -9.89 3.80
N LEU A 572 -20.62 -9.71 2.59
CA LEU A 572 -21.23 -10.76 1.78
C LEU A 572 -20.26 -11.23 0.69
N ILE A 573 -20.30 -12.54 0.43
CA ILE A 573 -19.73 -13.16 -0.76
C ILE A 573 -20.88 -13.55 -1.66
N ASN A 574 -20.95 -12.94 -2.84
CA ASN A 574 -21.94 -13.26 -3.85
C ASN A 574 -21.32 -14.13 -4.93
N MET A 575 -22.04 -15.18 -5.29
CA MET A 575 -21.72 -16.04 -6.43
C MET A 575 -22.67 -15.72 -7.57
N TRP A 576 -22.12 -15.64 -8.77
CA TRP A 576 -22.83 -15.37 -10.00
C TRP A 576 -22.61 -16.54 -10.93
N SER A 577 -23.66 -17.19 -11.37
CA SER A 577 -23.58 -18.27 -12.38
C SER A 577 -24.27 -17.83 -13.66
N GLU A 578 -23.77 -18.33 -14.79
CA GLU A 578 -24.45 -18.21 -16.07
C GLU A 578 -25.78 -19.00 -16.03
N HIS A 579 -26.89 -18.33 -16.36
CA HIS A 579 -28.20 -18.97 -16.50
C HIS A 579 -28.23 -19.72 -17.84
N GLU A 580 -28.38 -21.04 -17.80
CA GLU A 580 -28.80 -21.80 -18.98
C GLU A 580 -30.25 -21.44 -19.29
N VAL A 581 -30.46 -20.54 -20.26
CA VAL A 581 -31.78 -20.41 -20.88
C VAL A 581 -31.97 -21.68 -21.70
N ASN A 582 -32.63 -22.68 -21.11
CA ASN A 582 -33.16 -23.82 -21.84
C ASN A 582 -34.18 -23.29 -22.85
N GLU A 583 -33.79 -23.24 -24.12
CA GLU A 583 -34.69 -23.03 -25.27
C GLU A 583 -35.59 -24.26 -25.51
N GLU A 584 -36.24 -24.80 -24.47
CA GLU A 584 -37.23 -25.87 -24.61
C GLU A 584 -38.68 -25.39 -24.50
N THR A 585 -38.94 -24.11 -24.20
CA THR A 585 -40.30 -23.54 -24.18
C THR A 585 -40.62 -22.68 -25.40
N LYS A 586 -40.15 -23.08 -26.58
CA LYS A 586 -40.66 -22.62 -27.89
C LYS A 586 -40.71 -23.79 -28.87
N LYS A 587 -41.67 -24.70 -28.68
CA LYS A 587 -42.23 -25.50 -29.76
C LYS A 587 -43.74 -25.57 -29.61
#